data_AF-A0A3L7RNC1-F1
#
_entry.id   AF-A0A3L7RNC1-F1
#
_cell.length_a   1.000
_cell.length_b   1.000
_cell.length_c   1.000
_cell.angle_alpha   90.00
_cell.angle_beta   90.00
_cell.angle_gamma   90.00
#
_symmetry.space_group_name_H-M   'P 1'
#
loop_
_entity.id
_entity.type
_entity.pdbx_description
1 polymer ?
#
loop_
_entity_poly.entity_id
_entity_poly.type
_entity_poly.pdbx_seq_one_letter_code
_entity_poly.pdbx_strand_id
1 'polypeptide(L)'
;MSPSGCSWRCSIAPRSNILRSHGAKLRDWDRLAAHYSSAQSNEYFGWTDAEHDDVKTLTTKFRDRMPDIVEASRGIDWQYAGWYVSMLGYAEKDLFPIAYADCHVEPDTRFLPLSGGTSELLMPPPGDAEEEQTE
;
A
#
# COMPACT_ATOMS: atom_id res chain seq x y z
N MET A 1 -0.69 10.06 -3.78
CA MET A 1 0.27 11.18 -3.58
C MET A 1 -0.39 12.24 -2.73
N SER A 2 0.36 13.08 -2.00
CA SER A 2 -0.22 14.22 -1.30
C SER A 2 -0.73 15.28 -2.30
N PRO A 3 -1.69 16.14 -1.91
CA PRO A 3 -2.25 17.17 -2.80
C PRO A 3 -1.21 18.11 -3.41
N SER A 4 -0.08 18.33 -2.71
CA SER A 4 1.02 19.16 -3.19
C SER A 4 2.00 18.42 -4.11
N GLY A 5 1.90 17.10 -4.23
CA GLY A 5 2.87 16.26 -4.94
C GLY A 5 4.23 16.15 -4.24
N CYS A 6 4.44 16.81 -3.10
CA CYS A 6 5.73 16.82 -2.40
C CYS A 6 6.03 15.55 -1.61
N SER A 7 5.02 14.70 -1.40
CA SER A 7 5.16 13.45 -0.67
C SER A 7 4.26 12.36 -1.22
N TRP A 8 4.73 11.12 -1.15
CA TRP A 8 3.91 9.95 -1.43
C TRP A 8 3.46 9.30 -0.12
N ARG A 9 2.37 8.54 -0.21
CA ARG A 9 1.79 7.81 0.92
C ARG A 9 1.66 6.35 0.53
N CYS A 10 1.91 5.45 1.46
CA CYS A 10 1.59 4.04 1.33
C CYS A 10 0.90 3.55 2.60
N SER A 11 0.21 2.42 2.46
CA SER A 11 -0.45 1.75 3.57
C SER A 11 -0.12 0.27 3.51
N ILE A 12 0.16 -0.32 4.66
CA ILE A 12 0.26 -1.77 4.82
C ILE A 12 -1.04 -2.26 5.44
N ALA A 13 -1.73 -3.16 4.75
CA ALA A 13 -3.01 -3.71 5.21
C ALA A 13 -3.12 -5.19 4.83
N PRO A 14 -3.86 -6.00 5.61
CA PRO A 14 -4.13 -7.38 5.26
C PRO A 14 -5.09 -7.44 4.06
N ARG A 15 -5.07 -8.56 3.35
CA ARG A 15 -6.00 -8.85 2.24
C ARG A 15 -7.49 -8.70 2.64
N SER A 16 -7.81 -8.98 3.90
CA SER A 16 -9.15 -8.83 4.48
C SER A 16 -9.63 -7.38 4.60
N ASN A 17 -8.75 -6.39 4.39
CA ASN A 17 -9.08 -4.98 4.32
C ASN A 17 -8.87 -4.36 2.92
N ILE A 18 -8.55 -5.18 1.91
CA ILE A 18 -8.45 -4.75 0.51
C ILE A 18 -9.76 -5.11 -0.21
N LEU A 19 -10.29 -4.19 -1.01
CA LEU A 19 -11.56 -4.40 -1.71
C LEU A 19 -11.47 -5.53 -2.74
N ARG A 20 -12.51 -6.36 -2.77
CA ARG A 20 -12.73 -7.40 -3.78
C ARG A 20 -12.94 -6.80 -5.17
N SER A 21 -13.58 -5.63 -5.24
CA SER A 21 -13.84 -4.91 -6.49
C SER A 21 -12.61 -4.19 -7.03
N HIS A 22 -11.61 -3.89 -6.18
CA HIS A 22 -10.47 -3.05 -6.56
C HIS A 22 -9.23 -3.27 -5.68
N GLY A 23 -8.25 -4.04 -6.18
CA GLY A 23 -7.08 -4.48 -5.39
C GLY A 23 -6.11 -3.39 -4.91
N ALA A 24 -6.27 -2.15 -5.37
CA ALA A 24 -5.52 -1.00 -4.87
C ALA A 24 -6.27 -0.13 -3.84
N LYS A 25 -7.49 -0.52 -3.43
CA LYS A 25 -8.32 0.25 -2.50
C LYS A 25 -8.52 -0.50 -1.18
N LEU A 26 -8.43 0.25 -0.09
CA LEU A 26 -8.79 -0.20 1.25
C LEU A 26 -10.31 -0.13 1.41
N ARG A 27 -10.89 -1.04 2.19
CA ARG A 27 -12.27 -0.91 2.67
C ARG A 27 -12.35 0.15 3.77
N ASP A 28 -11.57 -0.04 4.83
CA ASP A 28 -11.52 0.86 5.97
C ASP A 28 -10.12 1.48 6.03
N TRP A 29 -10.06 2.81 6.02
CA TRP A 29 -8.79 3.53 6.06
C TRP A 29 -8.13 3.42 7.43
N ASP A 30 -8.87 3.54 8.52
CA ASP A 30 -8.31 3.66 9.88
C ASP A 30 -8.10 2.31 10.56
N ARG A 31 -8.80 1.25 10.10
CA ARG A 31 -8.74 -0.07 10.72
C ARG A 31 -7.84 -1.03 9.94
N LEU A 32 -7.03 -1.79 10.67
CA LEU A 32 -6.12 -2.81 10.09
C LEU A 32 -5.24 -2.24 8.97
N ALA A 33 -4.84 -0.98 9.09
CA ALA A 33 -3.94 -0.32 8.14
C ALA A 33 -2.86 0.43 8.91
N ALA A 34 -1.61 0.30 8.44
CA ALA A 34 -0.50 1.09 8.93
C ALA A 34 -0.07 2.05 7.82
N HIS A 35 -0.24 3.36 8.05
CA HIS A 35 0.06 4.39 7.06
C HIS A 35 1.45 4.96 7.23
N TYR A 36 2.10 5.19 6.09
CA TYR A 36 3.36 5.90 6.00
C TYR A 36 3.27 6.98 4.93
N SER A 37 3.94 8.09 5.17
CA SER A 37 4.15 9.18 4.23
C SER A 37 5.64 9.47 4.12
N SER A 38 6.14 9.73 2.92
CA SER A 38 7.54 10.12 2.73
C SER A 38 7.91 11.42 3.46
N ALA A 39 6.93 12.22 3.87
CA ALA A 39 7.14 13.38 4.73
C ALA A 39 7.57 13.04 6.16
N GLN A 40 7.39 11.79 6.60
CA GLN A 40 7.81 11.31 7.92
C GLN A 40 9.28 10.86 7.94
N SER A 41 9.99 10.86 6.81
CA SER A 41 11.37 10.37 6.71
C SER A 41 11.50 8.96 7.32
N ASN A 42 12.29 8.80 8.39
CA ASN A 42 12.48 7.52 9.08
C ASN A 42 11.57 7.34 10.32
N GLU A 43 10.63 8.25 10.56
CA GLU A 43 9.62 8.12 11.63
C GLU A 43 8.45 7.24 11.16
N TYR A 44 8.76 5.99 10.78
CA TYR A 44 7.82 5.05 10.19
C TYR A 44 6.58 4.87 11.06
N PHE A 45 5.39 5.04 10.48
CA PHE A 45 4.11 4.91 11.21
C PHE A 45 3.98 5.84 12.43
N GLY A 46 4.77 6.93 12.48
CA GLY A 46 4.85 7.85 13.62
C GLY A 46 5.79 7.39 14.74
N TRP A 47 6.63 6.37 14.50
CA TRP A 47 7.60 5.89 15.48
C TRP A 47 8.84 6.78 15.49
N THR A 48 8.94 7.65 16.49
CA THR A 48 10.09 8.55 16.67
C THR A 48 11.37 7.83 17.10
N ASP A 49 11.28 6.55 17.44
CA ASP A 49 12.41 5.73 17.88
C ASP A 49 12.97 4.81 16.78
N ALA A 50 12.54 4.99 15.53
CA ALA A 50 12.86 4.11 14.40
C ALA A 50 13.94 4.66 13.45
N GLU A 51 14.48 5.86 13.72
CA GLU A 51 15.33 6.60 12.77
C GLU A 51 16.56 5.83 12.27
N HIS A 52 17.13 5.00 13.14
CA HIS A 52 18.38 4.25 12.89
C HIS A 52 18.16 2.74 12.83
N ASP A 53 16.91 2.28 12.81
CA ASP A 53 16.61 0.85 12.80
C ASP A 53 16.94 0.22 11.45
N ASP A 54 17.52 -0.98 11.48
CA ASP A 54 17.62 -1.81 10.29
C ASP A 54 16.29 -2.50 9.98
N VAL A 55 16.18 -3.09 8.78
CA VAL A 55 14.97 -3.77 8.31
C VAL A 55 14.49 -4.86 9.29
N LYS A 56 15.42 -5.58 9.94
CA LYS A 56 15.08 -6.66 10.89
C LYS A 56 14.45 -6.09 12.16
N THR A 57 14.98 -4.97 12.65
CA THR A 57 14.50 -4.25 13.83
C THR A 57 13.13 -3.63 13.55
N LEU A 58 12.97 -2.96 12.40
CA LEU A 58 11.68 -2.44 11.93
C LEU A 58 10.62 -3.54 11.83
N THR A 59 10.98 -4.71 11.28
CA THR A 59 10.07 -5.85 11.17
C THR A 59 9.62 -6.34 12.54
N THR A 60 10.54 -6.40 13.51
CA THR A 60 10.23 -6.78 14.90
C THR A 60 9.29 -5.77 15.54
N LYS A 61 9.59 -4.47 15.44
CA LYS A 61 8.72 -3.40 15.95
C LYS A 61 7.33 -3.44 15.31
N PHE A 62 7.24 -3.70 14.01
CA PHE A 62 5.96 -3.84 13.31
C PHE A 62 5.14 -5.00 13.86
N ARG A 63 5.75 -6.17 14.06
CA ARG A 63 5.05 -7.31 14.66
C ARG A 63 4.55 -7.01 16.07
N ASP A 64 5.36 -6.34 16.87
CA ASP A 64 5.05 -6.10 18.28
C ASP A 64 4.03 -4.97 18.47
N ARG A 65 4.05 -3.95 17.60
CA ARG A 65 3.18 -2.75 17.69
C ARG A 65 1.90 -2.84 16.86
N MET A 66 1.88 -3.67 15.81
CA MET A 66 0.73 -3.87 14.93
C MET A 66 0.27 -5.35 14.92
N PRO A 67 0.04 -5.98 16.08
CA PRO A 67 -0.21 -7.42 16.16
C PRO A 67 -1.47 -7.84 15.39
N ASP A 68 -2.51 -7.01 15.39
CA ASP A 68 -3.76 -7.30 14.69
C ASP A 68 -3.59 -7.35 13.16
N ILE A 69 -2.74 -6.47 12.61
CA ILE A 69 -2.40 -6.48 11.17
C ILE A 69 -1.63 -7.75 10.85
N VAL A 70 -0.65 -8.12 11.69
CA VAL A 70 0.16 -9.33 11.47
C VAL A 70 -0.69 -10.59 11.54
N GLU A 71 -1.57 -10.69 12.54
CA GLU A 71 -2.46 -11.84 12.69
C GLU A 71 -3.42 -11.96 11.51
N ALA A 72 -4.01 -10.84 11.07
CA ALA A 72 -4.89 -10.80 9.90
C ALA A 72 -4.16 -11.04 8.56
N SER A 73 -2.83 -10.90 8.53
CA SER A 73 -2.00 -11.09 7.33
C SER A 73 -1.37 -12.48 7.23
N ARG A 74 -1.75 -13.42 8.10
CA ARG A 74 -1.22 -14.80 8.04
C ARG A 74 -1.65 -15.49 6.75
N GLY A 75 -0.72 -16.25 6.19
CA GLY A 75 -0.96 -17.08 5.01
C GLY A 75 0.03 -16.78 3.90
N ILE A 76 -0.18 -17.42 2.76
CA ILE A 76 0.64 -17.22 1.56
C ILE A 76 -0.24 -16.63 0.47
N ASP A 77 0.20 -15.52 -0.10
CA ASP A 77 -0.47 -14.88 -1.24
C ASP A 77 0.49 -14.81 -2.44
N TRP A 78 0.52 -15.89 -3.22
CA TRP A 78 1.39 -16.00 -4.39
C TRP A 78 1.04 -14.99 -5.48
N GLN A 79 -0.25 -14.65 -5.62
CA GLN A 79 -0.69 -13.68 -6.62
C GLN A 79 -0.15 -12.30 -6.27
N TYR A 80 -0.30 -11.88 -5.01
CA TYR A 80 0.25 -10.61 -4.55
C TYR A 80 1.77 -10.61 -4.60
N ALA A 81 2.43 -11.70 -4.21
CA ALA A 81 3.90 -11.81 -4.27
C ALA A 81 4.42 -11.65 -5.71
N GLY A 82 3.81 -12.32 -6.70
CA GLY A 82 4.19 -12.19 -8.11
C GLY A 82 3.93 -10.78 -8.67
N TRP A 83 2.80 -10.18 -8.30
CA TRP A 83 2.50 -8.79 -8.64
C TRP A 83 3.52 -7.82 -8.02
N TYR A 84 3.86 -8.01 -6.75
CA TYR A 84 4.78 -7.14 -6.01
C TYR A 84 6.19 -7.17 -6.61
N VAL A 85 6.68 -8.34 -7.03
CA VAL A 85 7.95 -8.45 -7.77
C VAL A 85 7.91 -7.67 -9.08
N SER A 86 6.79 -7.74 -9.82
CA SER A 86 6.61 -6.97 -11.05
C SER A 86 6.64 -5.47 -10.79
N MET A 87 5.96 -5.03 -9.73
CA MET A 87 5.95 -3.63 -9.27
C MET A 87 7.36 -3.16 -8.88
N LEU A 88 8.14 -3.97 -8.16
CA LEU A 88 9.53 -3.64 -7.81
C LEU A 88 10.39 -3.40 -9.06
N GLY A 89 10.21 -4.17 -10.14
CA GLY A 89 10.92 -3.96 -11.40
C GLY A 89 10.62 -2.62 -12.08
N TYR A 90 9.45 -2.01 -11.81
CA TYR A 90 9.16 -0.63 -12.21
C TYR A 90 9.77 0.38 -11.23
N ALA A 91 9.69 0.12 -9.93
CA ALA A 91 10.26 0.99 -8.90
C ALA A 91 11.78 1.15 -9.05
N GLU A 92 12.50 0.10 -9.47
CA GLU A 92 13.94 0.16 -9.81
C GLU A 92 14.27 1.11 -10.97
N LYS A 93 13.27 1.54 -11.74
CA LYS A 93 13.39 2.51 -12.84
C LYS A 93 12.79 3.87 -12.48
N ASP A 94 12.61 4.15 -11.19
CA ASP A 94 11.98 5.37 -10.65
C ASP A 94 10.52 5.57 -11.10
N LEU A 95 9.83 4.47 -11.46
CA LEU A 95 8.42 4.47 -11.84
C LEU A 95 7.57 3.87 -10.71
N PHE A 96 6.93 4.75 -9.93
CA PHE A 96 6.19 4.34 -8.73
C PHE A 96 4.69 4.17 -9.01
N PRO A 97 4.05 3.11 -8.48
CA PRO A 97 2.62 2.90 -8.62
C PRO A 97 1.79 3.97 -7.90
N ILE A 98 0.73 4.43 -8.58
CA ILE A 98 -0.22 5.41 -8.06
C ILE A 98 -1.57 4.71 -7.92
N ALA A 99 -1.87 4.22 -6.71
CA ALA A 99 -3.20 3.71 -6.36
C ALA A 99 -4.24 4.83 -6.18
N TYR A 100 -3.78 5.97 -5.66
CA TYR A 100 -4.62 7.13 -5.39
C TYR A 100 -3.82 8.41 -5.60
N ALA A 101 -4.41 9.35 -6.34
CA ALA A 101 -3.94 10.71 -6.46
C ALA A 101 -5.16 11.64 -6.48
N ASP A 102 -5.03 12.80 -5.86
CA ASP A 102 -6.08 13.83 -5.82
C ASP A 102 -6.28 14.52 -7.18
N CYS A 103 -5.54 14.13 -8.23
CA CYS A 103 -5.69 14.66 -9.58
C CYS A 103 -6.80 13.93 -10.37
N HIS A 104 -7.65 14.70 -11.04
CA HIS A 104 -8.94 14.29 -11.64
C HIS A 104 -8.89 13.39 -12.89
N VAL A 105 -8.02 12.38 -12.93
CA VAL A 105 -8.02 11.40 -14.03
C VAL A 105 -8.50 10.07 -13.48
N GLU A 106 -9.67 9.60 -13.94
CA GLU A 106 -10.13 8.23 -13.67
C GLU A 106 -9.14 7.25 -14.31
N PRO A 107 -8.40 6.45 -13.52
CA PRO A 107 -7.43 5.53 -14.07
C PRO A 107 -8.12 4.31 -14.71
N ASP A 108 -7.46 3.70 -15.70
CA ASP A 108 -7.89 2.40 -16.23
C ASP A 108 -7.95 1.38 -15.09
N THR A 109 -9.10 0.75 -14.89
CA THR A 109 -9.29 -0.19 -13.77
C THR A 109 -8.49 -1.50 -13.96
N ARG A 110 -7.89 -1.73 -15.13
CA ARG A 110 -7.07 -2.90 -15.44
C ARG A 110 -5.61 -2.70 -15.07
N PHE A 111 -5.11 -1.47 -15.12
CA PHE A 111 -3.69 -1.15 -14.97
C PHE A 111 -3.48 -0.07 -13.92
N LEU A 112 -2.50 -0.28 -13.05
CA LEU A 112 -2.14 0.70 -12.05
C LEU A 112 -1.25 1.78 -12.69
N PRO A 113 -1.65 3.05 -12.73
CA PRO A 113 -0.83 4.10 -13.31
C PRO A 113 0.48 4.26 -12.54
N LEU A 114 1.53 4.75 -13.22
CA LEU A 114 2.84 5.01 -12.63
C LEU A 114 3.12 6.53 -12.63
N SER A 115 4.06 6.98 -11.80
CA SER A 115 4.53 8.39 -11.77
C SER A 115 5.00 8.94 -13.13
N GLY A 116 5.41 8.06 -14.06
CA GLY A 116 5.81 8.42 -15.43
C GLY A 116 4.68 8.38 -16.47
N GLY A 117 3.43 8.08 -16.09
CA GLY A 117 2.28 8.01 -16.99
C GLY A 117 1.58 6.64 -17.02
N THR A 118 1.04 6.26 -18.18
CA THR A 118 0.36 4.97 -18.39
C THR A 118 1.33 3.80 -18.25
N SER A 119 0.86 2.67 -17.74
CA SER A 119 1.68 1.48 -17.49
C SER A 119 0.99 0.20 -17.94
N GLU A 120 1.78 -0.86 -18.05
CA GLU A 120 1.30 -2.24 -18.20
C GLU A 120 1.29 -3.00 -16.87
N LEU A 121 1.57 -2.32 -15.75
CA LEU A 121 1.49 -2.92 -14.42
C LEU A 121 0.01 -3.19 -14.14
N LEU A 122 -0.37 -4.46 -14.06
CA LEU A 122 -1.74 -4.86 -13.73
C LEU A 122 -2.16 -4.25 -12.40
N MET A 123 -3.47 -4.02 -12.25
CA MET A 123 -4.06 -3.75 -10.94
C MET A 123 -3.61 -4.85 -9.96
N PRO A 124 -3.26 -4.52 -8.70
CA PRO A 124 -2.93 -5.54 -7.71
C PRO A 124 -4.08 -6.55 -7.58
N PRO A 125 -3.80 -7.80 -7.21
CA PRO A 125 -4.84 -8.77 -6.95
C PRO A 125 -5.89 -8.24 -5.96
N PRO A 126 -7.18 -8.50 -6.20
CA PRO A 126 -8.23 -8.06 -5.30
C PRO A 126 -8.13 -8.74 -3.93
N GLY A 127 -8.63 -8.04 -2.92
CA GLY A 127 -8.74 -8.59 -1.58
C GLY A 127 -10.05 -9.32 -1.33
N ASP A 128 -10.39 -9.47 -0.06
CA ASP A 128 -11.58 -10.21 0.38
C ASP A 128 -12.69 -9.31 0.91
N ALA A 129 -12.43 -8.00 1.05
CA ALA A 129 -13.36 -7.05 1.63
C ALA A 129 -14.44 -6.63 0.62
N GLU A 130 -15.69 -6.64 1.04
CA GLU A 130 -16.78 -6.06 0.25
C GLU A 130 -16.81 -4.54 0.40
N GLU A 131 -17.40 -3.85 -0.58
CA GLU A 131 -17.68 -2.41 -0.47
C GLU A 131 -18.69 -2.16 0.65
N GLU A 132 -18.54 -1.07 1.40
CA GLU A 132 -19.58 -0.64 2.35
C GLU A 132 -20.85 -0.30 1.56
N GLN A 133 -21.95 -0.99 1.85
CA GLN A 133 -23.25 -0.61 1.35
C GLN A 133 -23.61 0.73 1.98
N THR A 134 -23.57 1.79 1.18
CA THR A 134 -24.10 3.08 1.62
C THR A 134 -25.62 2.96 1.64
N GLU A 135 -26.20 2.77 2.83
CA GLU A 135 -27.64 2.91 3.07
C GLU A 135 -28.09 4.38 3.03
#